data_AF-A0A0J1BYJ5-F1
#
_entry.id   AF-A0A0J1BYJ5-F1
#
_cell.length_a   1.000
_cell.length_b   1.000
_cell.length_c   1.000
_cell.angle_alpha   90.00
_cell.angle_beta   90.00
_cell.angle_gamma   90.00
#
_symmetry.space_group_name_H-M   'P 1'
#
loop_
_entity.id
_entity.type
_entity.pdbx_description
1 polymer ?
#
loop_
_entity_poly.entity_id
_entity_poly.type
_entity_poly.pdbx_seq_one_letter_code
_entity_poly.pdbx_strand_id
1 'polypeptide(L)' 'MSAPEPVQGAPALRFVAGNPTPEEVAAVTAVLLARGTGSGSSAASSPGRRDQFRRMRLGLRLRPGRGAWRRSKPEE' A
#
# COMPACT_ATOMS: atom_id res chain seq x y z
N MET A 1 -22.13 0.19 -15.13
CA MET A 1 -21.29 -0.50 -14.13
C MET A 1 -21.58 0.15 -12.79
N SER A 2 -22.44 -0.44 -11.96
CA SER A 2 -22.75 0.11 -10.63
C SER A 2 -21.50 0.15 -9.77
N ALA A 3 -21.31 1.27 -9.07
CA ALA A 3 -20.29 1.40 -8.05
C ALA A 3 -20.52 0.34 -6.95
N PRO A 4 -19.46 -0.21 -6.33
CA PRO A 4 -19.63 -1.10 -5.20
C PRO A 4 -20.31 -0.33 -4.06
N GLU A 5 -21.53 -0.74 -3.71
CA GLU A 5 -22.24 -0.28 -2.52
C GLU A 5 -21.33 -0.50 -1.29
N PRO A 6 -21.14 0.51 -0.42
CA PRO A 6 -20.31 0.34 0.76
C PRO A 6 -20.92 -0.75 1.64
N VAL A 7 -20.16 -1.82 1.90
CA VAL A 7 -20.58 -2.90 2.79
C VAL A 7 -20.71 -2.31 4.20
N GLN A 8 -21.95 -2.03 4.61
CA GLN A 8 -22.27 -1.47 5.91
C GLN A 8 -21.85 -2.49 6.99
N GLY A 9 -20.77 -2.20 7.71
CA GLY A 9 -20.35 -2.98 8.88
C GLY A 9 -18.87 -3.38 8.95
N ALA A 10 -18.09 -3.25 7.87
CA ALA A 10 -16.65 -3.49 7.94
C ALA A 10 -15.91 -2.23 8.44
N PRO A 11 -15.01 -2.33 9.44
CA PRO A 11 -14.27 -1.17 9.92
C PRO A 11 -13.31 -0.64 8.84
N ALA A 12 -13.38 0.65 8.55
CA ALA A 12 -12.53 1.31 7.54
C ALA A 12 -11.03 1.31 7.92
N LEU A 13 -10.72 1.30 9.22
CA LEU A 13 -9.37 1.22 9.76
C LEU A 13 -9.37 0.30 10.99
N ARG A 14 -8.34 -0.53 11.12
CA ARG A 14 -8.14 -1.41 12.28
C ARG A 14 -6.71 -1.29 12.79
N PHE A 15 -6.58 -0.97 14.07
CA PHE A 15 -5.30 -0.98 14.78
C PHE A 15 -5.07 -2.39 15.37
N VAL A 16 -3.95 -3.02 15.06
CA VAL A 16 -3.65 -4.41 15.45
C VAL A 16 -2.85 -4.48 16.76
N ALA A 17 -2.25 -3.36 17.18
CA ALA A 17 -1.46 -3.25 18.40
C ALA A 17 -1.55 -1.83 18.98
N GLY A 18 -1.35 -1.71 20.28
CA GLY A 18 -1.47 -0.46 21.03
C GLY A 18 -2.91 -0.06 21.34
N ASN A 19 -3.07 1.00 22.15
CA ASN A 19 -4.35 1.65 22.43
C ASN A 19 -4.24 3.12 22.02
N PRO A 20 -4.41 3.44 20.73
CA PRO A 20 -4.19 4.78 20.22
C PRO A 20 -5.21 5.76 20.81
N THR A 21 -4.79 6.99 21.05
CA THR A 21 -5.73 8.03 21.52
C THR A 21 -6.63 8.51 20.38
N PRO A 22 -7.80 9.10 20.68
CA PRO A 22 -8.69 9.65 19.64
C PRO A 22 -8.00 10.63 18.70
N GLU A 23 -7.07 11.42 19.22
CA GLU A 23 -6.30 12.41 18.46
C GLU A 23 -5.37 11.74 17.46
N GLU A 24 -4.73 10.63 17.84
CA GLU A 24 -3.86 9.86 16.95
C GLU A 24 -4.67 9.21 15.82
N VAL A 25 -5.86 8.68 16.13
CA VAL A 25 -6.77 8.12 15.14
C VAL A 25 -7.21 9.18 14.13
N ALA A 26 -7.54 10.39 14.59
CA ALA A 26 -7.89 11.52 13.74
C ALA A 26 -6.72 11.92 12.82
N ALA A 27 -5.51 11.99 13.36
CA ALA A 27 -4.31 12.35 12.60
C ALA A 27 -4.02 11.35 11.46
N VAL A 28 -4.07 10.04 11.75
CA VAL A 28 -3.86 8.99 10.73
C VAL A 28 -4.93 9.07 9.65
N THR A 29 -6.19 9.31 10.03
CA THR A 29 -7.31 9.43 9.10
C THR A 29 -7.13 10.64 8.19
N ALA A 30 -6.74 11.79 8.74
CA ALA A 30 -6.48 13.01 7.96
C ALA A 30 -5.38 12.81 6.91
N VAL A 31 -4.29 12.12 7.28
CA VAL A 31 -3.20 11.78 6.34
C VAL A 31 -3.69 10.85 5.23
N LEU A 32 -4.53 9.86 5.55
CA LEU A 32 -5.07 8.95 4.55
C LEU A 32 -5.97 9.69 3.54
N LEU A 33 -6.86 10.55 4.03
CA LEU A 33 -7.72 11.39 3.19
C LEU A 33 -6.91 12.32 2.29
N ALA A 34 -5.86 12.94 2.82
CA ALA A 34 -4.96 13.81 2.06
C ALA A 34 -4.20 13.07 0.94
N ARG A 35 -4.00 11.74 1.06
CA ARG A 35 -3.34 10.92 0.03
C ARG A 35 -4.31 10.33 -0.99
N GLY A 36 -5.58 10.13 -0.62
CA GLY A 36 -6.60 9.53 -1.49
C GLY A 36 -6.94 10.39 -2.72
N THR A 37 -6.70 11.70 -2.66
CA THR A 37 -6.97 12.65 -3.75
C THR A 37 -5.90 12.67 -4.84
N GLY A 38 -4.78 11.97 -4.64
CA GLY A 38 -3.60 12.02 -5.54
C GLY A 38 -3.37 10.77 -6.39
N SER A 39 -4.39 9.94 -6.66
CA SER A 39 -4.23 8.72 -7.47
C SER A 39 -4.14 8.99 -8.98
N GLY A 40 -3.15 9.80 -9.36
CA GLY A 40 -2.68 9.95 -10.73
C GLY A 40 -1.16 9.83 -10.73
N SER A 41 -0.63 8.61 -10.55
CA SER A 41 0.81 8.37 -10.66
C SER A 41 1.08 7.15 -11.52
N SER A 42 1.35 7.46 -12.78
CA SER A 42 2.05 6.71 -13.83
C SER A 42 2.44 5.29 -13.46
N ALA A 43 1.85 4.34 -14.20
CA ALA A 43 2.30 2.96 -14.28
C ALA A 43 3.71 2.91 -14.89
N ALA A 44 4.73 3.25 -14.10
CA ALA A 44 6.08 2.81 -14.39
C ALA A 44 6.07 1.29 -14.19
N SER A 45 6.23 0.55 -15.29
CA SER A 45 6.19 -0.91 -15.36
C SER A 45 7.01 -1.50 -14.21
N SER A 46 6.32 -2.02 -13.20
CA SER A 46 7.00 -2.66 -12.07
C SER A 46 7.65 -3.94 -12.62
N PRO A 47 8.91 -4.25 -12.27
CA PRO A 47 9.55 -5.47 -12.74
C PRO A 47 8.73 -6.69 -12.31
N GLY A 48 8.29 -7.49 -13.28
CA GLY A 48 7.48 -8.67 -13.01
C GLY A 48 8.22 -9.70 -12.15
N ARG A 49 7.47 -10.70 -11.65
CA ARG A 49 7.99 -11.76 -10.76
C ARG A 49 9.31 -12.40 -11.25
N ARG A 50 9.43 -12.65 -12.56
CA ARG A 50 10.64 -13.24 -13.18
C ARG A 50 11.90 -12.39 -13.01
N ASP A 51 11.78 -11.07 -13.16
CA ASP A 51 12.92 -10.16 -13.01
C ASP A 51 13.40 -10.10 -11.57
N GLN A 52 12.47 -10.21 -10.61
CA GLN A 52 12.81 -10.25 -9.20
C GLN A 52 13.54 -11.54 -8.81
N PHE A 53 13.07 -12.70 -9.27
CA PHE A 53 13.79 -13.96 -9.05
C PHE A 53 15.20 -13.94 -9.65
N ARG A 54 15.36 -13.36 -10.86
CA ARG A 54 16.68 -13.20 -11.48
C ARG A 54 17.59 -12.32 -10.63
N ARG A 55 17.10 -11.20 -10.11
CA ARG A 55 17.85 -10.31 -9.22
C ARG A 55 18.25 -10.98 -7.90
N MET A 56 17.35 -11.77 -7.30
CA MET A 56 17.68 -12.52 -6.09
C MET A 56 18.80 -13.54 -6.33
N ARG A 57 18.76 -14.28 -7.45
CA ARG A 57 19.83 -15.22 -7.84
C ARG A 57 21.18 -14.52 -8.06
N LEU A 58 21.17 -13.26 -8.47
CA LEU A 58 22.36 -12.43 -8.66
C LEU A 58 22.81 -11.71 -7.36
N GLY A 59 22.18 -11.98 -6.21
CA GLY A 59 22.51 -11.32 -4.94
C GLY A 59 22.15 -9.83 -4.88
N LEU A 60 21.40 -9.32 -5.86
CA LEU A 60 20.95 -7.92 -5.90
C LEU A 60 19.80 -7.74 -4.89
N ARG A 61 20.15 -7.32 -3.67
CA ARG A 61 19.17 -7.05 -2.61
C ARG A 61 18.22 -5.91 -2.99
N LEU A 62 16.94 -6.05 -2.64
CA LEU A 62 16.02 -4.92 -2.63
C LEU A 62 16.56 -3.89 -1.65
N ARG A 63 16.94 -2.72 -2.14
CA ARG A 63 17.31 -1.61 -1.25
C ARG A 63 16.06 -1.13 -0.53
N PRO A 64 16.03 -1.14 0.81
CA PRO A 64 14.94 -0.54 1.56
C PRO A 64 14.83 0.94 1.17
N GLY A 65 13.61 1.42 0.95
CA GLY A 65 13.37 2.78 0.47
C GLY A 65 11.96 2.96 -0.08
N ARG A 66 11.58 4.21 -0.36
CA ARG A 66 10.27 4.55 -0.96
C ARG A 66 10.05 3.72 -2.22
N GLY A 67 8.95 2.95 -2.25
CA GLY A 67 8.61 2.07 -3.37
C GLY A 67 9.27 0.67 -3.34
N ALA A 68 10.10 0.34 -2.34
CA ALA A 68 10.62 -1.02 -2.19
C ALA A 68 9.50 -2.06 -2.01
N TRP A 69 8.46 -1.75 -1.24
CA TRP A 69 7.32 -2.65 -1.03
C TRP A 69 6.39 -2.78 -2.24
N ARG A 70 6.39 -1.82 -3.17
CA ARG A 70 5.64 -1.95 -4.43
C ARG A 70 6.25 -3.04 -5.30
N ARG A 71 7.58 -3.23 -5.19
CA ARG A 71 8.29 -4.29 -5.88
C ARG A 71 7.97 -5.66 -5.28
N SER A 72 7.66 -5.79 -3.99
CA SER A 72 7.38 -7.09 -3.37
C SER A 72 5.94 -7.61 -3.52
N LYS A 73 5.02 -6.88 -4.17
CA LYS A 73 3.66 -7.39 -4.35
C LYS A 73 3.62 -8.49 -5.42
N PRO A 74 2.95 -9.63 -5.18
CA PRO A 74 2.59 -10.54 -6.26
C PRO A 74 1.66 -9.81 -7.25
N GLU A 75 1.86 -10.02 -8.55
CA GLU A 75 0.80 -9.73 -9.52
C GLU A 75 -0.35 -10.68 -9.21
N GLU A 76 -1.57 -10.14 -9.06
CA GLU A 76 -2.79 -10.94 -9.13
C GLU A 76 -3.07 -11.36 -10.57
#